data_AF-A0A0F2L6F4-F1
#
_entry.id   AF-A0A0F2L6F4-F1
#
_cell.length_a   1.000
_cell.length_b   1.000
_cell.length_c   1.000
_cell.angle_alpha   90.00
_cell.angle_beta   90.00
_cell.angle_gamma   90.00
#
_symmetry.space_group_name_H-M   'P 1'
#
loop_
_entity.id
_entity.type
_entity.pdbx_description
1 polymer ?
#
loop_
_entity_poly.entity_id
_entity_poly.type
_entity_poly.pdbx_seq_one_letter_code
_entity_poly.pdbx_strand_id
1 'polypeptide(L)'
;MIVRVKPLGRFHIGLKQVGGFDEIGADAVWAAPLPSTVLGALAQIALSTTPSDADPFTALGCKRFWGPLVEIEGRLHFQAGRYLYGVEKIGAYIKAAKEGGRPPEPSYEVREELKPGVRLSGAKTVENLYYAEFVWIGRLNGGAVEPGRVAYVYYADCGALSARRGLARLGGEGRLAELAVEQEGGAG
;
A
#
# COMPACT_ATOMS: atom_id res chain seq x y z
N MET A 1 17.84 -4.59 -0.13
CA MET A 1 16.94 -4.97 -1.25
C MET A 1 15.80 -3.98 -1.34
N ILE A 2 15.30 -3.74 -2.54
CA ILE A 2 14.15 -2.88 -2.79
C ILE A 2 12.95 -3.76 -3.10
N VAL A 3 11.84 -3.52 -2.43
CA VAL A 3 10.55 -4.14 -2.72
C VAL A 3 9.61 -3.07 -3.26
N ARG A 4 9.16 -3.23 -4.50
CA ARG A 4 8.15 -2.39 -5.13
C ARG A 4 6.81 -3.09 -5.14
N VAL A 5 5.80 -2.38 -4.68
CA VAL A 5 4.41 -2.84 -4.65
C VAL A 5 3.59 -1.93 -5.56
N LYS A 6 3.22 -2.43 -6.74
CA LYS A 6 2.45 -1.69 -7.74
C LYS A 6 0.98 -2.12 -7.67
N PRO A 7 0.07 -1.24 -7.23
CA PRO A 7 -1.35 -1.53 -7.21
C PRO A 7 -1.88 -1.71 -8.63
N LEU A 8 -2.65 -2.76 -8.88
CA LEU A 8 -3.37 -2.95 -10.16
C LEU A 8 -4.72 -2.21 -10.20
N GLY A 9 -5.03 -1.47 -9.14
CA GLY A 9 -6.15 -0.54 -9.05
C GLY A 9 -6.17 0.11 -7.67
N ARG A 10 -7.32 0.65 -7.28
CA ARG A 10 -7.52 1.24 -5.93
C ARG A 10 -7.25 0.20 -4.84
N PHE A 11 -6.80 0.60 -3.66
CA PHE A 11 -6.59 -0.32 -2.54
C PHE A 11 -7.66 -0.18 -1.48
N HIS A 12 -7.92 -1.25 -0.74
CA HIS A 12 -8.60 -1.19 0.54
C HIS A 12 -7.62 -1.74 1.57
N ILE A 13 -7.02 -0.88 2.39
CA ILE A 13 -6.11 -1.26 3.47
C ILE A 13 -6.80 -0.91 4.78
N GLY A 14 -7.61 -1.83 5.31
CA GLY A 14 -8.38 -1.60 6.52
C GLY A 14 -7.51 -1.19 7.72
N LEU A 15 -8.04 -0.28 8.55
CA LEU A 15 -7.42 0.15 9.80
C LEU A 15 -7.54 -0.93 10.89
N LYS A 16 -8.58 -1.76 10.80
CA LYS A 16 -8.81 -2.92 11.67
C LYS A 16 -9.05 -4.16 10.85
N GLN A 17 -8.92 -5.33 11.49
CA GLN A 17 -9.47 -6.56 10.91
C GLN A 17 -10.99 -6.51 11.08
N VAL A 18 -11.71 -6.60 9.96
CA VAL A 18 -13.17 -6.71 9.94
C VAL A 18 -13.57 -8.18 9.85
N GLY A 19 -14.48 -8.60 10.73
CA GLY A 19 -14.96 -9.99 10.79
C GLY A 19 -16.01 -10.33 9.72
N GLY A 20 -16.58 -9.31 9.06
CA GLY A 20 -17.62 -9.51 8.06
C GLY A 20 -18.19 -8.22 7.48
N PHE A 21 -19.22 -8.39 6.64
CA PHE A 21 -19.88 -7.32 5.88
C PHE A 21 -20.56 -6.25 6.77
N ASP A 22 -20.93 -6.58 7.99
CA ASP A 22 -21.53 -5.61 8.93
C ASP A 22 -20.51 -4.58 9.44
N GLU A 23 -19.22 -4.94 9.43
CA GLU A 23 -18.16 -4.10 10.01
C GLU A 23 -17.36 -3.32 8.95
N ILE A 24 -17.39 -3.77 7.69
CA ILE A 24 -16.60 -3.17 6.61
C ILE A 24 -17.02 -1.73 6.28
N GLY A 25 -18.31 -1.41 6.43
CA GLY A 25 -18.84 -0.07 6.20
C GLY A 25 -18.35 0.98 7.21
N ALA A 26 -17.82 0.53 8.35
CA ALA A 26 -17.25 1.39 9.38
C ALA A 26 -15.72 1.28 9.45
N ASP A 27 -15.10 0.55 8.51
CA ASP A 27 -13.64 0.47 8.42
C ASP A 27 -13.10 1.65 7.62
N ALA A 28 -12.12 2.32 8.22
CA ALA A 28 -11.40 3.38 7.56
C ALA A 28 -10.12 2.81 6.93
N VAL A 29 -9.56 3.50 5.96
CA VAL A 29 -8.44 2.97 5.18
C VAL A 29 -7.11 3.68 5.43
N TRP A 30 -6.03 2.90 5.45
CA TRP A 30 -4.68 3.41 5.32
C TRP A 30 -4.38 3.80 3.88
N ALA A 31 -3.76 4.96 3.74
CA ALA A 31 -3.27 5.52 2.49
C ALA A 31 -2.21 4.68 1.75
N ALA A 32 -1.48 3.86 2.50
CA ALA A 32 -0.41 3.01 1.99
C ALA A 32 -0.46 1.64 2.68
N PRO A 33 -0.07 0.56 1.98
CA PRO A 33 0.03 -0.75 2.60
C PRO A 33 0.99 -0.71 3.79
N LEU A 34 0.61 -1.32 4.91
CA LEU A 34 1.48 -1.40 6.07
C LEU A 34 2.62 -2.40 5.81
N PRO A 35 3.80 -2.21 6.44
CA PRO A 35 4.89 -3.19 6.37
C PRO A 35 4.45 -4.64 6.60
N SER A 36 3.59 -4.87 7.60
CA SER A 36 3.03 -6.19 7.90
C SER A 36 2.22 -6.78 6.74
N THR A 37 1.39 -5.97 6.08
CA THR A 37 0.60 -6.37 4.90
C THR A 37 1.52 -6.80 3.76
N VAL A 38 2.58 -6.03 3.51
CA VAL A 38 3.55 -6.35 2.45
C VAL A 38 4.39 -7.58 2.78
N LEU A 39 4.81 -7.75 4.03
CA LEU A 39 5.52 -8.94 4.49
C LEU A 39 4.68 -10.21 4.31
N GLY A 40 3.37 -10.16 4.62
CA GLY A 40 2.46 -11.28 4.36
C GLY A 40 2.37 -11.63 2.87
N ALA A 41 2.21 -10.63 2.01
CA ALA A 41 2.19 -10.83 0.56
C ALA A 41 3.54 -11.34 0.02
N LEU A 42 4.66 -10.85 0.56
CA LEU A 42 6.00 -11.34 0.23
C LEU A 42 6.17 -12.79 0.63
N ALA A 43 5.77 -13.18 1.85
CA ALA A 43 5.84 -14.56 2.30
C ALA A 43 5.03 -15.49 1.38
N GLN A 44 3.83 -15.07 0.95
CA GLN A 44 2.99 -15.83 0.02
C GLN A 44 3.69 -16.13 -1.32
N ILE A 45 4.46 -15.18 -1.86
CA ILE A 45 5.16 -15.36 -3.15
C ILE A 45 6.59 -15.88 -2.99
N ALA A 46 7.18 -15.75 -1.81
CA ALA A 46 8.56 -16.11 -1.53
C ALA A 46 8.69 -17.56 -1.09
N LEU A 47 7.74 -18.04 -0.28
CA LEU A 47 7.80 -19.30 0.42
C LEU A 47 6.81 -20.29 -0.21
N SER A 48 7.31 -21.46 -0.61
CA SER A 48 6.49 -22.54 -1.19
C SER A 48 5.46 -23.10 -0.19
N THR A 49 5.78 -23.01 1.10
CA THR A 49 4.91 -23.32 2.22
C THR A 49 5.20 -22.32 3.34
N THR A 50 4.20 -21.55 3.73
CA THR A 50 4.25 -20.77 4.96
C THR A 50 3.44 -21.55 6.00
N PRO A 51 4.03 -21.96 7.13
CA PRO A 51 3.22 -22.43 8.25
C PRO A 51 2.16 -21.36 8.57
N SER A 52 0.91 -21.76 8.80
CA SER A 52 -0.21 -20.82 9.01
C SER A 52 0.06 -19.81 10.12
N ASP A 53 0.93 -20.17 11.07
CA ASP A 53 1.21 -19.42 12.29
C ASP A 53 2.60 -18.78 12.28
N ALA A 54 3.36 -18.92 11.18
CA ALA A 54 4.68 -18.33 11.10
C ALA A 54 4.60 -16.82 10.86
N ASP A 55 5.22 -16.04 11.74
CA ASP A 55 5.44 -14.60 11.53
C ASP A 55 6.19 -14.39 10.19
N PRO A 56 5.59 -13.67 9.21
CA PRO A 56 6.22 -13.43 7.92
C PRO A 56 7.58 -12.74 8.01
N PHE A 57 7.80 -11.87 8.99
CA PHE A 57 9.10 -11.19 9.16
C PHE A 57 10.20 -12.20 9.49
N THR A 58 9.95 -13.06 10.47
CA THR A 58 10.86 -14.14 10.87
C THR A 58 11.02 -15.19 9.77
N ALA A 59 9.92 -15.61 9.12
CA ALA A 59 9.94 -16.64 8.07
C ALA A 59 10.74 -16.21 6.84
N LEU A 60 10.73 -14.92 6.51
CA LEU A 60 11.55 -14.34 5.45
C LEU A 60 13.01 -14.10 5.87
N GLY A 61 13.35 -14.34 7.14
CA GLY A 61 14.66 -14.05 7.70
C GLY A 61 14.99 -12.56 7.68
N CYS A 62 13.98 -11.70 7.89
CA CYS A 62 14.16 -10.27 7.90
C CYS A 62 14.89 -9.80 9.16
N LYS A 63 15.85 -8.89 8.99
CA LYS A 63 16.48 -8.11 10.06
C LYS A 63 15.93 -6.70 10.12
N ARG A 64 15.60 -6.14 8.94
CA ARG A 64 15.06 -4.79 8.79
C ARG A 64 14.08 -4.76 7.63
N PHE A 65 12.98 -4.05 7.82
CA PHE A 65 12.00 -3.77 6.78
C PHE A 65 11.39 -2.40 7.04
N TRP A 66 11.52 -1.46 6.11
CA TRP A 66 11.05 -0.08 6.32
C TRP A 66 10.48 0.54 5.04
N GLY A 67 9.62 1.55 5.23
CA GLY A 67 8.86 2.21 4.17
C GLY A 67 7.39 2.44 4.57
N PRO A 68 6.52 2.82 3.62
CA PRO A 68 6.85 3.06 2.21
C PRO A 68 7.30 4.49 1.90
N LEU A 69 8.17 4.61 0.91
CA LEU A 69 8.15 5.76 0.00
C LEU A 69 7.17 5.47 -1.15
N VAL A 70 6.69 6.50 -1.83
CA VAL A 70 5.78 6.36 -2.98
C VAL A 70 6.51 6.83 -4.23
N GLU A 71 6.78 5.91 -5.14
CA GLU A 71 7.32 6.19 -6.47
C GLU A 71 6.19 6.50 -7.44
N ILE A 72 6.25 7.68 -8.06
CA ILE A 72 5.30 8.12 -9.08
C ILE A 72 6.11 8.75 -10.20
N GLU A 73 5.93 8.26 -11.44
CA GLU A 73 6.64 8.78 -12.61
C GLU A 73 8.18 8.80 -12.42
N GLY A 74 8.73 7.79 -11.74
CA GLY A 74 10.17 7.65 -11.46
C GLY A 74 10.70 8.57 -10.36
N ARG A 75 9.82 9.27 -9.63
CA ARG A 75 10.21 10.17 -8.52
C ARG A 75 9.68 9.65 -7.20
N LEU A 76 10.53 9.67 -6.18
CA LEU A 76 10.18 9.23 -4.83
C LEU A 76 9.51 10.34 -4.04
N HIS A 77 8.46 9.97 -3.32
CA HIS A 77 7.70 10.85 -2.45
C HIS A 77 7.60 10.24 -1.05
N PHE A 78 7.61 11.09 -0.02
CA PHE A 78 7.22 10.71 1.33
C PHE A 78 5.79 11.18 1.59
N GLN A 79 5.09 10.46 2.45
CA GLN A 79 3.71 10.76 2.82
C GLN A 79 3.66 11.52 4.15
N ALA A 80 2.84 12.56 4.21
CA ALA A 80 2.44 13.19 5.47
C ALA A 80 0.94 13.54 5.45
N GLY A 81 0.17 12.91 6.33
CA GLY A 81 -1.29 12.92 6.25
C GLY A 81 -1.76 12.35 4.91
N ARG A 82 -2.68 13.05 4.23
CA ARG A 82 -3.14 12.67 2.89
C ARG A 82 -2.25 13.16 1.75
N TYR A 83 -1.17 13.88 2.02
CA TYR A 83 -0.36 14.51 0.98
C TYR A 83 0.95 13.77 0.75
N LEU A 84 1.41 13.80 -0.50
CA LEU A 84 2.69 13.26 -0.93
C LEU A 84 3.61 14.40 -1.38
N TYR A 85 4.79 14.42 -0.79
CA TYR A 85 5.82 15.42 -1.02
C TYR A 85 7.04 14.73 -1.63
N GLY A 86 7.67 15.34 -2.63
CA GLY A 86 8.92 14.81 -3.17
C GLY A 86 9.98 14.69 -2.08
N VAL A 87 10.78 13.63 -2.11
CA VAL A 87 11.83 13.37 -1.10
C VAL A 87 12.84 14.52 -1.03
N GLU A 88 13.07 15.23 -2.14
CA GLU A 88 13.91 16.43 -2.19
C GLU A 88 13.41 17.57 -1.29
N LYS A 89 12.12 17.56 -0.92
CA LYS A 89 11.48 18.57 -0.07
C LYS A 89 11.53 18.22 1.43
N ILE A 90 12.10 17.08 1.81
CA ILE A 90 12.05 16.58 3.21
C ILE A 90 12.66 17.58 4.20
N GLY A 91 13.79 18.20 3.86
CA GLY A 91 14.45 19.19 4.72
C GLY A 91 13.58 20.42 4.97
N ALA A 92 12.97 20.95 3.91
CA ALA A 92 12.05 22.10 4.00
C ALA A 92 10.79 21.75 4.80
N TYR A 93 10.24 20.54 4.61
CA TYR A 93 9.09 20.05 5.36
C TYR A 93 9.40 19.93 6.86
N ILE A 94 10.52 19.30 7.24
CA ILE A 94 10.94 19.14 8.64
C ILE A 94 11.17 20.52 9.29
N LYS A 95 11.81 21.45 8.57
CA LYS A 95 12.02 22.81 9.05
C LYS A 95 10.69 23.51 9.35
N ALA A 96 9.76 23.49 8.40
CA ALA A 96 8.43 24.06 8.59
C ALA A 96 7.68 23.43 9.79
N ALA A 97 7.72 22.11 9.93
CA ALA A 97 7.08 21.41 11.04
C ALA A 97 7.66 21.78 12.42
N LYS A 98 8.98 22.00 12.51
CA LYS A 98 9.66 22.37 13.77
C LYS A 98 9.48 23.84 14.15
N GLU A 99 9.51 24.73 13.15
CA GLU A 99 9.52 26.18 13.35
C GLU A 99 8.12 26.81 13.23
N GLY A 100 7.07 26.02 12.97
CA GLY A 100 5.70 26.52 12.79
C GLY A 100 5.48 27.23 11.44
N GLY A 101 6.27 26.90 10.43
CA GLY A 101 6.18 27.45 9.08
C GLY A 101 5.18 26.72 8.19
N ARG A 102 4.92 27.28 7.00
CA ARG A 102 4.11 26.63 5.97
C ARG A 102 4.91 25.47 5.34
N PRO A 103 4.35 24.25 5.25
CA PRO A 103 5.00 23.15 4.57
C PRO A 103 5.18 23.46 3.07
N PRO A 104 6.17 22.86 2.39
CA PRO A 104 6.33 23.00 0.95
C PRO A 104 5.08 22.48 0.22
N GLU A 105 4.86 22.89 -1.03
CA GLU A 105 3.69 22.41 -1.77
C GLU A 105 3.78 20.90 -2.05
N PRO A 106 2.72 20.12 -1.76
CA PRO A 106 2.67 18.71 -2.13
C PRO A 106 2.49 18.53 -3.63
N SER A 107 2.94 17.40 -4.16
CA SER A 107 2.82 17.07 -5.59
C SER A 107 1.57 16.24 -5.87
N TYR A 108 1.21 15.36 -4.94
CA TYR A 108 0.10 14.43 -5.06
C TYR A 108 -0.67 14.35 -3.73
N GLU A 109 -1.84 13.73 -3.79
CA GLU A 109 -2.64 13.42 -2.62
C GLU A 109 -3.21 12.01 -2.71
N VAL A 110 -3.43 11.43 -1.54
CA VAL A 110 -4.19 10.21 -1.33
C VAL A 110 -5.66 10.63 -1.32
N ARG A 111 -6.46 9.98 -2.16
CA ARG A 111 -7.89 10.19 -2.26
C ARG A 111 -8.63 8.94 -1.84
N GLU A 112 -9.71 9.15 -1.11
CA GLU A 112 -10.66 8.14 -0.71
C GLU A 112 -11.83 8.09 -1.70
N GLU A 113 -12.36 6.90 -1.92
CA GLU A 113 -13.55 6.66 -2.70
C GLU A 113 -14.39 5.59 -1.99
N LEU A 114 -15.62 5.96 -1.66
CA LEU A 114 -16.60 5.02 -1.13
C LEU A 114 -17.24 4.24 -2.28
N LYS A 115 -17.27 2.90 -2.19
CA LYS A 115 -18.03 2.05 -3.12
C LYS A 115 -19.13 1.29 -2.39
N PRO A 116 -20.38 1.34 -2.88
CA PRO A 116 -21.44 0.49 -2.38
C PRO A 116 -21.24 -0.96 -2.85
N GLY A 117 -21.56 -1.89 -1.97
CA GLY A 117 -21.63 -3.32 -2.21
C GLY A 117 -22.98 -3.89 -1.78
N VAL A 118 -23.39 -4.98 -2.42
CA VAL A 118 -24.62 -5.71 -2.10
C VAL A 118 -24.29 -7.16 -1.86
N ARG A 119 -24.87 -7.74 -0.81
CA ARG A 119 -24.99 -9.20 -0.69
C ARG A 119 -26.36 -9.61 -1.21
N LEU A 120 -26.36 -10.57 -2.12
CA LEU A 120 -27.59 -11.15 -2.67
C LEU A 120 -27.87 -12.50 -2.03
N SER A 121 -29.14 -12.77 -1.77
CA SER A 121 -29.62 -14.09 -1.39
C SER A 121 -29.56 -15.07 -2.57
N GLY A 122 -29.81 -16.35 -2.31
CA GLY A 122 -30.02 -17.35 -3.37
C GLY A 122 -31.19 -17.01 -4.32
N ALA A 123 -32.13 -16.18 -3.88
CA ALA A 123 -33.25 -15.70 -4.69
C ALA A 123 -32.90 -14.42 -5.51
N LYS A 124 -31.63 -14.00 -5.53
CA LYS A 124 -31.15 -12.76 -6.17
C LYS A 124 -31.80 -11.48 -5.62
N THR A 125 -32.28 -11.53 -4.38
CA THR A 125 -32.77 -10.36 -3.65
C THR A 125 -31.65 -9.78 -2.80
N VAL A 126 -31.66 -8.46 -2.58
CA VAL A 126 -30.69 -7.81 -1.67
C VAL A 126 -30.97 -8.26 -0.25
N GLU A 127 -29.98 -8.86 0.40
CA GLU A 127 -30.02 -9.13 1.85
C GLU A 127 -29.42 -7.97 2.63
N ASN A 128 -28.26 -7.48 2.18
CA ASN A 128 -27.48 -6.47 2.89
C ASN A 128 -26.87 -5.48 1.89
N LEU A 129 -26.81 -4.23 2.32
CA LEU A 129 -26.00 -3.18 1.71
C LEU A 129 -24.80 -2.94 2.60
N TYR A 130 -23.63 -2.79 2.00
CA TYR A 130 -22.43 -2.38 2.70
C TYR A 130 -21.68 -1.36 1.86
N TYR A 131 -20.76 -0.64 2.47
CA TYR A 131 -19.86 0.26 1.78
C TYR A 131 -18.44 -0.18 2.09
N ALA A 132 -17.55 -0.01 1.14
CA ALA A 132 -16.12 -0.18 1.36
C ALA A 132 -15.40 1.07 0.87
N GLU A 133 -14.50 1.57 1.70
CA GLU A 133 -13.67 2.71 1.35
C GLU A 133 -12.42 2.23 0.61
N PHE A 134 -12.01 2.97 -0.41
CA PHE A 134 -10.84 2.64 -1.21
C PHE A 134 -9.94 3.85 -1.38
N VAL A 135 -8.62 3.63 -1.37
CA VAL A 135 -7.62 4.68 -1.60
C VAL A 135 -7.01 4.59 -2.99
N TRP A 136 -6.66 5.74 -3.54
CA TRP A 136 -5.84 5.89 -4.74
C TRP A 136 -5.07 7.21 -4.72
N ILE A 137 -4.04 7.32 -5.56
CA ILE A 137 -3.21 8.52 -5.64
C ILE A 137 -3.68 9.43 -6.77
N GLY A 138 -4.02 10.67 -6.43
CA GLY A 138 -4.38 11.72 -7.37
C GLY A 138 -3.34 12.82 -7.45
N ARG A 139 -3.34 13.53 -8.59
CA ARG A 139 -2.62 14.80 -8.70
C ARG A 139 -3.38 15.88 -7.93
N LEU A 140 -2.68 16.73 -7.17
CA LEU A 140 -3.31 17.72 -6.28
C LEU A 140 -4.39 18.58 -6.97
N ASN A 141 -4.13 19.00 -8.21
CA ASN A 141 -5.06 19.79 -9.04
C ASN A 141 -5.51 19.03 -10.29
N GLY A 142 -5.54 17.70 -10.24
CA GLY A 142 -5.81 16.89 -11.43
C GLY A 142 -6.55 15.59 -11.16
N GLY A 143 -6.62 14.77 -12.21
CA GLY A 143 -7.24 13.46 -12.19
C GLY A 143 -6.38 12.39 -11.52
N ALA A 144 -6.82 11.14 -11.69
CA ALA A 144 -6.11 9.96 -11.23
C ALA A 144 -4.72 9.82 -11.83
N VAL A 145 -3.77 9.40 -10.98
CA VAL A 145 -2.58 8.72 -11.47
C VAL A 145 -3.02 7.32 -11.88
N GLU A 146 -2.66 6.90 -13.09
CA GLU A 146 -3.06 5.59 -13.61
C GLU A 146 -2.57 4.46 -12.69
N PRO A 147 -3.40 3.42 -12.47
CA PRO A 147 -2.93 2.19 -11.82
C PRO A 147 -1.66 1.65 -12.50
N GLY A 148 -0.70 1.14 -11.71
CA GLY A 148 0.60 0.69 -12.22
C GLY A 148 1.66 1.79 -12.43
N ARG A 149 1.28 3.09 -12.46
CA ARG A 149 2.24 4.22 -12.44
C ARG A 149 2.67 4.62 -11.03
N VAL A 150 2.01 4.07 -10.02
CA VAL A 150 2.32 4.23 -8.60
C VAL A 150 2.99 2.96 -8.10
N ALA A 151 4.10 3.08 -7.39
CA ALA A 151 4.70 1.98 -6.64
C ALA A 151 4.94 2.40 -5.19
N TYR A 152 4.55 1.57 -4.23
CA TYR A 152 4.98 1.71 -2.84
C TYR A 152 6.32 0.99 -2.69
N VAL A 153 7.34 1.73 -2.29
CA VAL A 153 8.73 1.29 -2.24
C VAL A 153 9.13 1.05 -0.78
N TYR A 154 9.50 -0.19 -0.50
CA TYR A 154 10.03 -0.62 0.78
C TYR A 154 11.47 -1.06 0.60
N TYR A 155 12.22 -0.96 1.68
CA TYR A 155 13.59 -1.43 1.76
C TYR A 155 13.64 -2.57 2.75
N ALA A 156 14.30 -3.64 2.35
CA ALA A 156 14.32 -4.90 3.05
C ALA A 156 15.75 -5.45 3.16
N ASP A 157 16.08 -5.93 4.36
CA ASP A 157 17.21 -6.79 4.66
C ASP A 157 16.64 -8.12 5.16
N CYS A 158 16.44 -9.07 4.24
CA CYS A 158 15.81 -10.35 4.52
C CYS A 158 16.56 -11.49 3.83
N GLY A 159 17.00 -12.50 4.57
CA GLY A 159 17.85 -13.56 4.02
C GLY A 159 17.18 -14.45 2.98
N ALA A 160 15.86 -14.66 3.07
CA ALA A 160 15.13 -15.56 2.17
C ALA A 160 14.58 -14.87 0.90
N LEU A 161 14.68 -13.54 0.81
CA LEU A 161 14.23 -12.81 -0.37
C LEU A 161 15.30 -12.83 -1.46
N SER A 162 14.88 -13.18 -2.67
CA SER A 162 15.69 -13.12 -3.89
C SER A 162 14.96 -12.32 -4.95
N ALA A 163 15.69 -11.81 -5.94
CA ALA A 163 15.11 -11.03 -7.02
C ALA A 163 13.98 -11.82 -7.71
N ARG A 164 12.77 -11.25 -7.70
CA ARG A 164 11.57 -11.92 -8.23
C ARG A 164 10.46 -10.92 -8.52
N ARG A 165 9.52 -11.32 -9.35
CA ARG A 165 8.30 -10.58 -9.64
C ARG A 165 7.11 -11.54 -9.54
N GLY A 166 6.01 -11.07 -8.97
CA GLY A 166 4.81 -11.87 -8.81
C GLY A 166 3.57 -11.02 -8.56
N LEU A 167 2.41 -11.64 -8.69
CA LEU A 167 1.14 -11.05 -8.27
C LEU A 167 0.79 -11.59 -6.89
N ALA A 168 0.34 -10.72 -6.00
CA ALA A 168 -0.23 -11.13 -4.72
C ALA A 168 -1.52 -10.37 -4.43
N ARG A 169 -2.35 -10.99 -3.58
CA ARG A 169 -3.44 -10.28 -2.92
C ARG A 169 -2.83 -9.34 -1.89
N LEU A 170 -3.24 -8.08 -1.91
CA LEU A 170 -2.72 -7.07 -0.99
C LEU A 170 -3.84 -6.15 -0.54
N GLY A 171 -4.07 -6.09 0.77
CA GLY A 171 -5.24 -5.44 1.36
C GLY A 171 -6.46 -6.35 1.45
N GLY A 172 -7.62 -5.77 1.77
CA GLY A 172 -8.91 -6.45 1.77
C GLY A 172 -9.58 -6.44 0.39
N GLU A 173 -10.86 -6.82 0.32
CA GLU A 173 -11.71 -6.74 -0.89
C GLU A 173 -11.11 -7.33 -2.17
N GLY A 174 -10.29 -8.37 -2.04
CA GLY A 174 -9.69 -9.08 -3.18
C GLY A 174 -8.77 -8.23 -4.05
N ARG A 175 -8.18 -7.16 -3.51
CA ARG A 175 -7.30 -6.26 -4.28
C ARG A 175 -5.98 -6.94 -4.62
N LEU A 176 -5.47 -6.61 -5.81
CA LEU A 176 -4.26 -7.21 -6.37
C LEU A 176 -3.17 -6.16 -6.54
N ALA A 177 -1.94 -6.58 -6.26
CA ALA A 177 -0.74 -5.82 -6.53
C ALA A 177 0.28 -6.71 -7.23
N GLU A 178 1.09 -6.07 -8.07
CA GLU A 178 2.35 -6.65 -8.50
C GLU A 178 3.43 -6.33 -7.47
N LEU A 179 4.17 -7.35 -7.05
CA LEU A 179 5.32 -7.23 -6.19
C LEU A 179 6.57 -7.51 -7.00
N ALA A 180 7.56 -6.63 -6.91
CA ALA A 180 8.89 -6.82 -7.46
C ALA A 180 9.93 -6.67 -6.34
N VAL A 181 10.81 -7.66 -6.21
CA VAL A 181 11.96 -7.65 -5.32
C VAL A 181 13.20 -7.49 -6.18
N GLU A 182 14.02 -6.48 -5.89
CA GLU A 182 15.21 -6.13 -6.65
C GLU A 182 16.42 -5.98 -5.72
N GLN A 183 17.60 -6.30 -6.24
CA GLN A 183 18.85 -5.97 -5.54
C GLN A 183 19.10 -4.46 -5.60
N GLU A 184 19.60 -3.93 -4.50
CA GLU A 184 19.96 -2.52 -4.41
C GLU A 184 21.23 -2.29 -5.25
N GLY A 185 21.09 -1.64 -6.41
CA GLY A 185 22.19 -1.40 -7.35
C GLY A 185 22.04 -2.03 -8.75
N GLY A 186 20.92 -2.70 -9.05
CA GLY A 186 20.64 -3.24 -10.38
C GLY A 186 20.09 -2.22 -11.36
N ALA A 187 20.85 -1.18 -11.71
CA ALA A 187 20.64 -0.46 -12.97
C ALA A 187 21.31 -1.30 -14.07
N GLY A 188 20.51 -2.05 -14.81
CA GLY A 188 20.89 -2.62 -16.11
C GLY A 188 20.52 -1.66 -17.23
#